data_AF-A0A1A9RU99-F1
#
_entry.id   AF-A0A1A9RU99-F1
#
_cell.length_a   1.000
_cell.length_b   1.000
_cell.length_c   1.000
_cell.angle_alpha   90.00
_cell.angle_beta   90.00
_cell.angle_gamma   90.00
#
_symmetry.space_group_name_H-M   'P 1'
#
loop_
_entity.id
_entity.type
_entity.pdbx_description
1 polymer ?
#
loop_
_entity_poly.entity_id
_entity_poly.type
_entity_poly.pdbx_seq_one_letter_code
_entity_poly.pdbx_strand_id
1 'polypeptide(L)'
;MTFTLPILLAACFAAALLCALIVWLWQNARNQAAQHRRQQEADRLQHQLALQQQAWQQSEQQLGHTAQSLADSQQQLSATRQAAQDYQTRAAAAEQSVQHFTNRLAEAAERQQQLLRELAAAKQQSAAEQEEAQSWQTRAVAAEQSKQHLDRSLAEAAERRQQQQQELAAAKQQLAAEQEASQSWQTRAATAEKSVQHLNSQLAEAAEQQQQLQQRYETARQELAASRLQHERVQTQIEQQQQAHAEQIALLNQARQNLGEQFQNLANQILEEKSRRFSEQNRQELDQLLHPLNEKLQGFSQLVQNTYEKEAKERLTLENELKRLQQLNARLHQDAQALTQALTGSRNKSQGNWGEMILEKVLENSGLVKGREYFVQSGGRQTDSDGESRYLQPDVLINLPDNKQIIVDSKVSLTAYVRYTRAESPEAAEAELAAHLASVHQHIKELAAKRYSDIEGLVSLDFVFMFVPVEPAYLLALQQDPELFQTCFDQRIILVGPSTLLATLRTVANIWRHEYQNRHALQIADEGGKLYDKFVGFVETLEKVGKNLQQAQESYQAAHKQLYSGRGNLVGRVEKLRQMGVKAGKRLDAQLVEQAGSEGAEMLEDKTDGGQQEAT
;
A
#
# COMPACT_ATOMS: atom_id res chain seq x y z
N MET A 1 -205.32 98.68 -114.43
CA MET A 1 -205.66 98.28 -115.81
C MET A 1 -205.51 96.75 -115.86
N THR A 2 -206.56 95.96 -115.62
CA THR A 2 -207.62 95.47 -116.55
C THR A 2 -207.40 94.01 -116.98
N PHE A 3 -208.42 93.14 -116.75
CA PHE A 3 -208.75 91.84 -117.41
C PHE A 3 -207.83 90.60 -117.20
N THR A 4 -208.23 89.31 -117.19
CA THR A 4 -209.48 88.50 -117.33
C THR A 4 -209.20 87.03 -116.85
N LEU A 5 -210.27 86.26 -116.54
CA LEU A 5 -210.46 84.78 -116.58
C LEU A 5 -209.54 83.94 -117.54
N PRO A 6 -209.44 82.57 -117.49
CA PRO A 6 -209.80 81.54 -116.46
C PRO A 6 -208.90 80.23 -116.36
N ILE A 7 -209.19 79.37 -115.35
CA ILE A 7 -209.23 77.86 -115.25
C ILE A 7 -207.91 77.04 -115.35
N LEU A 8 -207.25 76.58 -114.24
CA LEU A 8 -207.56 75.51 -113.24
C LEU A 8 -207.03 74.10 -113.61
N LEU A 9 -205.81 73.70 -113.16
CA LEU A 9 -205.46 72.31 -112.68
C LEU A 9 -203.98 71.92 -112.40
N ALA A 10 -202.99 72.80 -112.16
CA ALA A 10 -201.61 72.33 -111.85
C ALA A 10 -200.91 73.01 -110.65
N ALA A 11 -201.70 73.60 -109.76
CA ALA A 11 -201.22 74.40 -108.61
C ALA A 11 -200.98 73.62 -107.30
N CYS A 12 -200.87 72.28 -107.28
CA CYS A 12 -200.76 71.53 -106.01
C CYS A 12 -199.51 70.65 -105.81
N PHE A 13 -198.59 70.50 -106.78
CA PHE A 13 -197.55 69.45 -106.68
C PHE A 13 -196.12 69.90 -106.33
N ALA A 14 -195.65 71.09 -106.72
CA ALA A 14 -194.23 71.43 -106.52
C ALA A 14 -193.91 72.01 -105.13
N ALA A 15 -194.89 72.63 -104.45
CA ALA A 15 -194.72 73.22 -103.12
C ALA A 15 -194.41 72.17 -102.02
N ALA A 16 -194.68 70.88 -102.27
CA ALA A 16 -194.36 69.79 -101.34
C ALA A 16 -192.88 69.35 -101.36
N LEU A 17 -192.15 69.58 -102.47
CA LEU A 17 -190.76 69.12 -102.61
C LEU A 17 -189.75 70.02 -101.89
N LEU A 18 -190.06 71.31 -101.73
CA LEU A 18 -189.18 72.27 -101.07
C LEU A 18 -189.13 72.10 -99.54
N CYS A 19 -190.20 71.63 -98.91
CA CYS A 19 -190.20 71.33 -97.47
C CYS A 19 -189.55 69.99 -97.12
N ALA A 20 -189.59 68.99 -98.01
CA ALA A 20 -188.98 67.68 -97.75
C ALA A 20 -187.44 67.72 -97.77
N LEU A 21 -186.83 68.57 -98.61
CA LEU A 21 -185.37 68.67 -98.73
C LEU A 21 -184.71 69.32 -97.50
N ILE A 22 -185.38 70.31 -96.90
CA ILE A 22 -184.86 71.04 -95.74
C ILE A 22 -184.90 70.15 -94.48
N VAL A 23 -185.92 69.31 -94.32
CA VAL A 23 -186.01 68.35 -93.20
C VAL A 23 -184.95 67.24 -93.34
N TRP A 24 -184.70 66.76 -94.56
CA TRP A 24 -183.69 65.73 -94.81
C TRP A 24 -182.26 66.21 -94.50
N LEU A 25 -181.92 67.45 -94.88
CA LEU A 25 -180.61 68.04 -94.56
C LEU A 25 -180.41 68.28 -93.06
N TRP A 26 -181.47 68.62 -92.32
CA TRP A 26 -181.38 68.82 -90.88
C TRP A 26 -181.26 67.50 -90.10
N GLN A 27 -181.92 66.42 -90.57
CA GLN A 27 -181.81 65.10 -89.96
C GLN A 27 -180.41 64.47 -90.18
N ASN A 28 -179.80 64.70 -91.34
CA ASN A 28 -178.50 64.10 -91.68
C ASN A 28 -177.34 64.75 -90.90
N ALA A 29 -177.38 66.08 -90.71
CA ALA A 29 -176.35 66.79 -89.93
C ALA A 29 -176.32 66.40 -88.45
N ARG A 30 -177.45 65.97 -87.87
CA ARG A 30 -177.52 65.60 -86.45
C ARG A 30 -176.96 64.21 -86.15
N ASN A 31 -176.99 63.28 -87.11
CA ASN A 31 -176.47 61.92 -86.92
C ASN A 31 -174.93 61.82 -86.97
N GLN A 32 -174.25 62.65 -87.76
CA GLN A 32 -172.77 62.61 -87.84
C GLN A 32 -172.08 63.10 -86.55
N ALA A 33 -172.68 64.05 -85.83
CA ALA A 33 -172.09 64.58 -84.59
C ALA A 33 -172.16 63.62 -83.38
N ALA A 34 -172.97 62.55 -83.45
CA ALA A 34 -173.08 61.55 -82.38
C ALA A 34 -172.05 60.41 -82.50
N GLN A 35 -171.60 60.07 -83.71
CA GLN A 35 -170.61 59.01 -83.93
C GLN A 35 -169.19 59.44 -83.49
N HIS A 36 -168.78 60.69 -83.76
CA HIS A 36 -167.45 61.17 -83.36
C HIS A 36 -167.24 61.20 -81.83
N ARG A 37 -168.29 61.46 -81.05
CA ARG A 37 -168.17 61.47 -79.57
C ARG A 37 -167.97 60.08 -78.99
N ARG A 38 -168.64 59.05 -79.53
CA ARG A 38 -168.48 57.66 -79.06
C ARG A 38 -167.08 57.11 -79.35
N GLN A 39 -166.47 57.54 -80.47
CA GLN A 39 -165.14 57.06 -80.85
C GLN A 39 -164.03 57.67 -79.98
N GLN A 40 -164.16 58.93 -79.56
CA GLN A 40 -163.20 59.57 -78.66
C GLN A 40 -163.22 59.02 -77.22
N GLU A 41 -164.38 58.57 -76.73
CA GLU A 41 -164.47 57.93 -75.40
C GLU A 41 -163.86 56.52 -75.39
N ALA A 42 -163.99 55.76 -76.48
CA ALA A 42 -163.38 54.43 -76.61
C ALA A 42 -161.84 54.49 -76.60
N ASP A 43 -161.24 55.44 -77.33
CA ASP A 43 -159.78 55.58 -77.39
C ASP A 43 -159.19 56.01 -76.03
N ARG A 44 -159.89 56.84 -75.26
CA ARG A 44 -159.45 57.24 -73.91
C ARG A 44 -159.40 56.07 -72.94
N LEU A 45 -160.38 55.17 -72.98
CA LEU A 45 -160.42 54.01 -72.09
C LEU A 45 -159.35 52.97 -72.45
N GLN A 46 -159.07 52.76 -73.75
CA GLN A 46 -157.98 51.88 -74.17
C GLN A 46 -156.61 52.40 -73.73
N HIS A 47 -156.39 53.72 -73.78
CA HIS A 47 -155.12 54.30 -73.33
C HIS A 47 -154.93 54.15 -71.81
N GLN A 48 -155.99 54.30 -71.00
CA GLN A 48 -155.93 54.07 -69.55
C GLN A 48 -155.61 52.61 -69.19
N LEU A 49 -156.18 51.64 -69.92
CA LEU A 49 -155.92 50.21 -69.67
C LEU A 49 -154.45 49.84 -69.95
N ALA A 50 -153.87 50.39 -71.02
CA ALA A 50 -152.46 50.15 -71.38
C ALA A 50 -151.48 50.67 -70.32
N LEU A 51 -151.76 51.86 -69.74
CA LEU A 51 -150.94 52.42 -68.67
C LEU A 51 -150.98 51.56 -67.39
N GLN A 52 -152.14 51.00 -67.04
CA GLN A 52 -152.23 50.08 -65.89
C GLN A 52 -151.44 48.78 -66.10
N GLN A 53 -151.47 48.20 -67.31
CA GLN A 53 -150.70 46.99 -67.60
C GLN A 53 -149.19 47.23 -67.50
N GLN A 54 -148.70 48.38 -67.97
CA GLN A 54 -147.28 48.74 -67.87
C GLN A 54 -146.82 48.91 -66.42
N ALA A 55 -147.65 49.56 -65.57
CA ALA A 55 -147.34 49.73 -64.16
C ALA A 55 -147.27 48.38 -63.41
N TRP A 56 -148.13 47.41 -63.78
CA TRP A 56 -148.13 46.08 -63.18
C TRP A 56 -146.86 45.28 -63.51
N GLN A 57 -146.42 45.31 -64.78
CA GLN A 57 -145.18 44.63 -65.18
C GLN A 57 -143.93 45.22 -64.51
N GLN A 58 -143.88 46.54 -64.29
CA GLN A 58 -142.77 47.16 -63.57
C GLN A 58 -142.72 46.73 -62.10
N SER A 59 -143.88 46.59 -61.44
CA SER A 59 -143.95 46.11 -60.06
C SER A 59 -143.45 44.67 -59.91
N GLU A 60 -143.75 43.80 -60.88
CA GLU A 60 -143.34 42.39 -60.85
C GLU A 60 -141.82 42.23 -61.02
N GLN A 61 -141.21 43.03 -61.90
CA GLN A 61 -139.75 43.06 -62.07
C GLN A 61 -139.02 43.58 -60.82
N GLN A 62 -139.54 44.60 -60.15
CA GLN A 62 -138.94 45.10 -58.91
C GLN A 62 -138.98 44.06 -57.78
N LEU A 63 -140.09 43.34 -57.62
CA LEU A 63 -140.19 42.26 -56.64
C LEU A 63 -139.21 41.13 -56.94
N GLY A 64 -139.03 40.75 -58.21
CA GLY A 64 -138.02 39.77 -58.62
C GLY A 64 -136.59 40.18 -58.25
N HIS A 65 -136.21 41.44 -58.52
CA HIS A 65 -134.87 41.94 -58.17
C HIS A 65 -134.64 42.01 -56.65
N THR A 66 -135.63 42.41 -55.86
CA THR A 66 -135.49 42.44 -54.40
C THR A 66 -135.39 41.05 -53.77
N ALA A 67 -136.12 40.06 -54.29
CA ALA A 67 -136.02 38.68 -53.83
C ALA A 67 -134.63 38.07 -54.11
N GLN A 68 -134.07 38.35 -55.31
CA GLN A 68 -132.73 37.90 -55.68
C GLN A 68 -131.64 38.52 -54.77
N SER A 69 -131.72 39.83 -54.52
CA SER A 69 -130.77 40.55 -53.64
C SER A 69 -130.80 40.04 -52.19
N LEU A 70 -131.97 39.64 -51.69
CA LEU A 70 -132.11 39.07 -50.36
C LEU A 70 -131.47 37.66 -50.26
N ALA A 71 -131.64 36.83 -51.31
CA ALA A 71 -131.00 35.52 -51.39
C ALA A 71 -129.46 35.62 -51.43
N ASP A 72 -128.93 36.54 -52.22
CA ASP A 72 -127.48 36.80 -52.30
C ASP A 72 -126.90 37.27 -50.95
N SER A 73 -127.64 38.14 -50.25
CA SER A 73 -127.24 38.62 -48.91
C SER A 73 -127.25 37.50 -47.86
N GLN A 74 -128.24 36.59 -47.91
CA GLN A 74 -128.27 35.41 -47.03
C GLN A 74 -127.10 34.46 -47.30
N GLN A 75 -126.71 34.28 -48.56
CA GLN A 75 -125.58 33.43 -48.93
C GLN A 75 -124.23 34.04 -48.50
N GLN A 76 -124.07 35.36 -48.57
CA GLN A 76 -122.87 36.03 -48.03
C GLN A 76 -122.77 35.93 -46.50
N LEU A 77 -123.90 36.02 -45.78
CA LEU A 77 -123.93 35.87 -44.33
C LEU A 77 -123.62 34.44 -43.88
N SER A 78 -124.07 33.41 -44.60
CA SER A 78 -123.72 32.02 -44.27
C SER A 78 -122.23 31.72 -44.55
N ALA A 79 -121.69 32.24 -45.65
CA ALA A 79 -120.27 32.10 -45.98
C ALA A 79 -119.35 32.79 -44.96
N THR A 80 -119.70 34.00 -44.53
CA THR A 80 -118.94 34.73 -43.49
C THR A 80 -119.03 34.04 -42.13
N ARG A 81 -120.18 33.44 -41.80
CA ARG A 81 -120.35 32.67 -40.56
C ARG A 81 -119.51 31.38 -40.54
N GLN A 82 -119.42 30.68 -41.67
CA GLN A 82 -118.54 29.52 -41.83
C GLN A 82 -117.06 29.93 -41.71
N ALA A 83 -116.65 31.01 -42.38
CA ALA A 83 -115.29 31.52 -42.25
C ALA A 83 -114.92 31.88 -40.80
N ALA A 84 -115.84 32.50 -40.04
CA ALA A 84 -115.62 32.81 -38.63
C ALA A 84 -115.44 31.55 -37.75
N GLN A 85 -116.20 30.48 -38.01
CA GLN A 85 -116.04 29.19 -37.32
C GLN A 85 -114.70 28.52 -37.66
N ASP A 86 -114.26 28.59 -38.92
CA ASP A 86 -112.96 28.09 -39.35
C ASP A 86 -111.79 28.87 -38.71
N TYR A 87 -111.93 30.18 -38.55
CA TYR A 87 -110.93 30.97 -37.81
C TYR A 87 -110.87 30.60 -36.34
N GLN A 88 -112.01 30.36 -35.70
CA GLN A 88 -112.07 30.01 -34.28
C GLN A 88 -111.45 28.64 -34.01
N THR A 89 -111.69 27.64 -34.88
CA THR A 89 -111.05 26.33 -34.76
C THR A 89 -109.54 26.40 -35.01
N ARG A 90 -109.08 27.19 -35.99
CA ARG A 90 -107.64 27.43 -36.23
C ARG A 90 -106.96 28.15 -35.07
N ALA A 91 -107.63 29.11 -34.43
CA ALA A 91 -107.11 29.81 -33.26
C ALA A 91 -106.95 28.85 -32.07
N ALA A 92 -107.96 28.01 -31.80
CA ALA A 92 -107.87 26.99 -30.74
C ALA A 92 -106.75 25.96 -31.01
N ALA A 93 -106.57 25.52 -32.25
CA ALA A 93 -105.46 24.63 -32.63
C ALA A 93 -104.09 25.30 -32.48
N ALA A 94 -103.99 26.60 -32.77
CA ALA A 94 -102.78 27.38 -32.55
C ALA A 94 -102.46 27.53 -31.05
N GLU A 95 -103.46 27.79 -30.20
CA GLU A 95 -103.28 27.86 -28.74
C GLU A 95 -102.80 26.53 -28.14
N GLN A 96 -103.38 25.40 -28.57
CA GLN A 96 -102.93 24.06 -28.16
C GLN A 96 -101.49 23.79 -28.62
N SER A 97 -101.13 24.23 -29.83
CA SER A 97 -99.76 24.10 -30.34
C SER A 97 -98.79 24.93 -29.51
N VAL A 98 -99.13 26.17 -29.16
CA VAL A 98 -98.32 27.03 -28.29
C VAL A 98 -98.15 26.40 -26.91
N GLN A 99 -99.21 25.88 -26.30
CA GLN A 99 -99.14 25.18 -25.00
C GLN A 99 -98.24 23.94 -25.06
N HIS A 100 -98.33 23.15 -26.13
CA HIS A 100 -97.46 22.01 -26.33
C HIS A 100 -95.98 22.44 -26.47
N PHE A 101 -95.69 23.51 -27.23
CA PHE A 101 -94.33 24.03 -27.35
C PHE A 101 -93.80 24.61 -26.03
N THR A 102 -94.62 25.31 -25.24
CA THR A 102 -94.20 25.83 -23.92
C THR A 102 -93.88 24.70 -22.95
N ASN A 103 -94.68 23.63 -22.95
CA ASN A 103 -94.41 22.46 -22.11
C ASN A 103 -93.11 21.77 -22.52
N ARG A 104 -92.87 21.59 -23.83
CA ARG A 104 -91.61 21.03 -24.33
C ARG A 104 -90.39 21.90 -24.01
N LEU A 105 -90.53 23.22 -24.00
CA LEU A 105 -89.45 24.14 -23.59
C LEU A 105 -89.18 24.03 -22.09
N ALA A 106 -90.20 23.89 -21.25
CA ALA A 106 -90.04 23.67 -19.82
C ALA A 106 -89.34 22.33 -19.52
N GLU A 107 -89.78 21.23 -20.16
CA GLU A 107 -89.13 19.92 -20.05
C GLU A 107 -87.67 19.96 -20.53
N ALA A 108 -87.39 20.67 -21.63
CA ALA A 108 -86.02 20.83 -22.12
C ALA A 108 -85.14 21.64 -21.15
N ALA A 109 -85.69 22.67 -20.51
CA ALA A 109 -84.98 23.47 -19.51
C ALA A 109 -84.68 22.65 -18.24
N GLU A 110 -85.64 21.85 -17.76
CA GLU A 110 -85.43 20.93 -16.64
C GLU A 110 -84.37 19.87 -16.98
N ARG A 111 -84.43 19.29 -18.19
CA ARG A 111 -83.43 18.33 -18.66
C ARG A 111 -82.03 18.95 -18.74
N GLN A 112 -81.92 20.19 -19.23
CA GLN A 112 -80.66 20.93 -19.26
C GLN A 112 -80.13 21.18 -17.85
N GLN A 113 -81.00 21.56 -16.90
CA GLN A 113 -80.59 21.79 -15.51
C GLN A 113 -80.14 20.49 -14.83
N GLN A 114 -80.80 19.36 -15.11
CA GLN A 114 -80.39 18.05 -14.62
C GLN A 114 -79.02 17.65 -15.18
N LEU A 115 -78.81 17.78 -16.50
CA LEU A 115 -77.52 17.50 -17.13
C LEU A 115 -76.38 18.38 -16.59
N LEU A 116 -76.65 19.66 -16.31
CA LEU A 116 -75.67 20.55 -15.68
C LEU A 116 -75.29 20.10 -14.26
N ARG A 117 -76.26 19.60 -13.47
CA ARG A 117 -75.99 19.04 -12.14
C ARG A 117 -75.17 17.75 -12.22
N GLU A 118 -75.51 16.85 -13.13
CA GLU A 118 -74.76 15.61 -13.37
C GLU A 118 -73.32 15.91 -13.83
N LEU A 119 -73.15 16.88 -14.74
CA LEU A 119 -71.84 17.33 -15.20
C LEU A 119 -71.02 18.00 -14.09
N ALA A 120 -71.65 18.78 -13.20
CA ALA A 120 -70.98 19.36 -12.04
C ALA A 120 -70.52 18.27 -11.05
N ALA A 121 -71.37 17.29 -10.76
CA ALA A 121 -71.03 16.16 -9.89
C ALA A 121 -69.89 15.31 -10.49
N ALA A 122 -69.95 15.00 -11.78
CA ALA A 122 -68.90 14.26 -12.48
C ALA A 122 -67.56 15.03 -12.51
N LYS A 123 -67.59 16.35 -12.71
CA LYS A 123 -66.39 17.21 -12.61
C LYS A 123 -65.80 17.21 -11.21
N GLN A 124 -66.63 17.28 -10.17
CA GLN A 124 -66.17 17.24 -8.78
C GLN A 124 -65.55 15.88 -8.44
N GLN A 125 -66.15 14.78 -8.88
CA GLN A 125 -65.60 13.44 -8.69
C GLN A 125 -64.27 13.27 -9.43
N SER A 126 -64.19 13.71 -10.70
CA SER A 126 -62.94 13.66 -11.46
C SER A 126 -61.84 14.52 -10.84
N ALA A 127 -62.18 15.69 -10.28
CA ALA A 127 -61.22 16.52 -9.56
C ALA A 127 -60.71 15.83 -8.27
N ALA A 128 -61.60 15.19 -7.50
CA ALA A 128 -61.22 14.44 -6.30
C ALA A 128 -60.32 13.23 -6.64
N GLU A 129 -60.64 12.48 -7.69
CA GLU A 129 -59.81 11.38 -8.19
C GLU A 129 -58.43 11.87 -8.69
N GLN A 130 -58.37 13.05 -9.32
CA GLN A 130 -57.11 13.68 -9.73
C GLN A 130 -56.26 14.13 -8.54
N GLU A 131 -56.87 14.73 -7.51
CA GLU A 131 -56.16 15.10 -6.28
C GLU A 131 -55.63 13.86 -5.54
N GLU A 132 -56.44 12.80 -5.46
CA GLU A 132 -56.01 11.54 -4.85
C GLU A 132 -54.85 10.92 -5.65
N ALA A 133 -54.95 10.87 -6.98
CA ALA A 133 -53.87 10.38 -7.86
C ALA A 133 -52.58 11.20 -7.71
N GLN A 134 -52.66 12.52 -7.63
CA GLN A 134 -51.51 13.39 -7.36
C GLN A 134 -50.90 13.12 -5.97
N SER A 135 -51.74 12.87 -4.95
CA SER A 135 -51.28 12.50 -3.61
C SER A 135 -50.53 11.16 -3.61
N TRP A 136 -51.00 10.19 -4.39
CA TRP A 136 -50.36 8.88 -4.54
C TRP A 136 -49.04 8.98 -5.31
N GLN A 137 -49.00 9.79 -6.39
CA GLN A 137 -47.76 10.07 -7.12
C GLN A 137 -46.72 10.73 -6.23
N THR A 138 -47.10 11.72 -5.43
CA THR A 138 -46.19 12.40 -4.51
C THR A 138 -45.63 11.44 -3.45
N ARG A 139 -46.49 10.57 -2.89
CA ARG A 139 -46.07 9.51 -1.94
C ARG A 139 -45.14 8.49 -2.59
N ALA A 140 -45.39 8.09 -3.84
CA ALA A 140 -44.53 7.16 -4.57
C ALA A 140 -43.14 7.75 -4.83
N VAL A 141 -43.07 9.02 -5.25
CA VAL A 141 -41.79 9.73 -5.44
C VAL A 141 -41.02 9.84 -4.13
N ALA A 142 -41.70 10.21 -3.02
CA ALA A 142 -41.07 10.29 -1.71
C ALA A 142 -40.55 8.92 -1.22
N ALA A 143 -41.31 7.84 -1.45
CA ALA A 143 -40.89 6.48 -1.12
C ALA A 143 -39.67 6.04 -1.94
N GLU A 144 -39.63 6.35 -3.24
CA GLU A 144 -38.48 6.04 -4.11
C GLU A 144 -37.23 6.81 -3.69
N GLN A 145 -37.36 8.10 -3.33
CA GLN A 145 -36.25 8.89 -2.80
C GLN A 145 -35.73 8.33 -1.47
N SER A 146 -36.64 7.92 -0.58
CA SER A 146 -36.26 7.29 0.70
C SER A 146 -35.53 5.97 0.48
N LYS A 147 -36.01 5.14 -0.46
CA LYS A 147 -35.34 3.90 -0.86
C LYS A 147 -33.93 4.17 -1.43
N GLN A 148 -33.79 5.14 -2.34
CA GLN A 148 -32.48 5.52 -2.89
C GLN A 148 -31.51 6.00 -1.81
N HIS A 149 -32.00 6.78 -0.83
CA HIS A 149 -31.20 7.19 0.32
C HIS A 149 -30.77 6.01 1.18
N LEU A 150 -31.68 5.06 1.44
CA LEU A 150 -31.41 3.81 2.15
C LEU A 150 -30.36 2.97 1.41
N ASP A 151 -30.52 2.75 0.11
CA ASP A 151 -29.58 1.99 -0.73
C ASP A 151 -28.19 2.62 -0.73
N ARG A 152 -28.12 3.95 -0.82
CA ARG A 152 -26.86 4.69 -0.69
C ARG A 152 -26.22 4.50 0.69
N SER A 153 -26.99 4.62 1.77
CA SER A 153 -26.48 4.43 3.13
C SER A 153 -26.00 2.99 3.37
N LEU A 154 -26.65 2.00 2.76
CA LEU A 154 -26.25 0.59 2.80
C LEU A 154 -24.94 0.36 2.04
N ALA A 155 -24.77 0.99 0.87
CA ALA A 155 -23.53 0.93 0.11
C ALA A 155 -22.36 1.56 0.89
N GLU A 156 -22.56 2.76 1.46
CA GLU A 156 -21.57 3.44 2.29
C GLU A 156 -21.21 2.60 3.55
N ALA A 157 -22.19 1.94 4.17
CA ALA A 157 -21.95 1.04 5.31
C ALA A 157 -21.19 -0.24 4.90
N ALA A 158 -21.46 -0.79 3.70
CA ALA A 158 -20.74 -1.94 3.17
C ALA A 158 -19.27 -1.61 2.86
N GLU A 159 -19.01 -0.45 2.25
CA GLU A 159 -17.64 0.03 2.01
C GLU A 159 -16.87 0.25 3.32
N ARG A 160 -17.48 0.90 4.33
CA ARG A 160 -16.87 1.07 5.65
C ARG A 160 -16.55 -0.27 6.31
N ARG A 161 -17.45 -1.25 6.22
CA ARG A 161 -17.20 -2.60 6.75
C ARG A 161 -16.03 -3.28 6.02
N GLN A 162 -15.94 -3.13 4.70
CA GLN A 162 -14.84 -3.69 3.92
C GLN A 162 -13.50 -3.04 4.29
N GLN A 163 -13.46 -1.71 4.45
CA GLN A 163 -12.26 -1.00 4.93
C GLN A 163 -11.84 -1.49 6.33
N GLN A 164 -12.78 -1.59 7.27
CA GLN A 164 -12.50 -2.11 8.61
C GLN A 164 -11.97 -3.56 8.60
N GLN A 165 -12.48 -4.41 7.69
CA GLN A 165 -11.98 -5.77 7.54
C GLN A 165 -10.54 -5.81 6.99
N GLN A 166 -10.21 -4.91 6.05
CA GLN A 166 -8.86 -4.77 5.51
C GLN A 166 -7.88 -4.25 6.58
N GLU A 167 -8.28 -3.23 7.35
CA GLU A 167 -7.49 -2.71 8.48
C GLU A 167 -7.27 -3.79 9.55
N LEU A 168 -8.31 -4.55 9.90
CA LEU A 168 -8.19 -5.66 10.85
C LEU A 168 -7.26 -6.77 10.33
N ALA A 169 -7.31 -7.08 9.04
CA ALA A 169 -6.42 -8.06 8.43
C ALA A 169 -4.95 -7.58 8.46
N ALA A 170 -4.71 -6.31 8.13
CA ALA A 170 -3.38 -5.70 8.21
C ALA A 170 -2.85 -5.67 9.66
N ALA A 171 -3.69 -5.29 10.63
CA ALA A 171 -3.32 -5.30 12.05
C ALA A 171 -3.00 -6.71 12.56
N LYS A 172 -3.75 -7.74 12.12
CA LYS A 172 -3.44 -9.15 12.46
C LYS A 172 -2.12 -9.62 11.87
N GLN A 173 -1.79 -9.21 10.64
CA GLN A 173 -0.49 -9.52 10.02
C GLN A 173 0.67 -8.84 10.75
N GLN A 174 0.50 -7.57 11.15
CA GLN A 174 1.49 -6.86 11.95
C GLN A 174 1.70 -7.54 13.31
N LEU A 175 0.62 -7.93 14.01
CA LEU A 175 0.71 -8.64 15.28
C LEU A 175 1.42 -9.99 15.13
N ALA A 176 1.13 -10.74 14.06
CA ALA A 176 1.83 -12.01 13.78
C ALA A 176 3.33 -11.79 13.53
N ALA A 177 3.70 -10.76 12.75
CA ALA A 177 5.10 -10.41 12.51
C ALA A 177 5.82 -9.97 13.80
N GLU A 178 5.17 -9.21 14.67
CA GLU A 178 5.71 -8.84 15.98
C GLU A 178 5.88 -10.06 16.91
N GLN A 179 4.95 -11.02 16.87
CA GLN A 179 5.05 -12.27 17.63
C GLN A 179 6.22 -13.13 17.13
N GLU A 180 6.39 -13.28 15.82
CA GLU A 180 7.53 -13.99 15.23
C GLU A 180 8.86 -13.29 15.57
N ALA A 181 8.91 -11.96 15.46
CA ALA A 181 10.07 -11.19 15.87
C ALA A 181 10.40 -11.40 17.36
N SER A 182 9.39 -11.34 18.24
CA SER A 182 9.56 -11.59 19.67
C SER A 182 10.08 -13.00 19.98
N GLN A 183 9.54 -14.04 19.32
CA GLN A 183 10.05 -15.41 19.45
C GLN A 183 11.50 -15.54 18.96
N SER A 184 11.84 -14.86 17.85
CA SER A 184 13.22 -14.85 17.35
C SER A 184 14.17 -14.17 18.35
N TRP A 185 13.74 -13.08 19.00
CA TRP A 185 14.51 -12.39 20.02
C TRP A 185 14.68 -13.24 21.28
N GLN A 186 13.64 -13.94 21.73
CA GLN A 186 13.74 -14.87 22.87
C GLN A 186 14.71 -16.01 22.57
N THR A 187 14.66 -16.56 21.36
CA THR A 187 15.58 -17.63 20.93
C THR A 187 17.02 -17.13 20.91
N ARG A 188 17.25 -15.93 20.35
CA ARG A 188 18.57 -15.28 20.35
C ARG A 188 19.07 -15.01 21.77
N ALA A 189 18.22 -14.50 22.66
CA ALA A 189 18.56 -14.27 24.06
C ALA A 189 18.95 -15.59 24.76
N ALA A 190 18.18 -16.66 24.60
CA ALA A 190 18.50 -17.97 25.15
C ALA A 190 19.82 -18.55 24.59
N THR A 191 20.10 -18.34 23.30
CA THR A 191 21.42 -18.74 22.74
C THR A 191 22.57 -17.91 23.30
N ALA A 192 22.37 -16.59 23.47
CA ALA A 192 23.38 -15.71 24.04
C ALA A 192 23.65 -16.06 25.51
N GLU A 193 22.62 -16.34 26.31
CA GLU A 193 22.76 -16.81 27.70
C GLU A 193 23.59 -18.10 27.78
N LYS A 194 23.32 -19.08 26.90
CA LYS A 194 24.14 -20.30 26.83
C LYS A 194 25.59 -20.01 26.46
N SER A 195 25.83 -19.11 25.51
CA SER A 195 27.19 -18.68 25.15
C SER A 195 27.91 -17.98 26.30
N VAL A 196 27.21 -17.12 27.05
CA VAL A 196 27.77 -16.45 28.25
C VAL A 196 28.09 -17.47 29.34
N GLN A 197 27.20 -18.44 29.60
CA GLN A 197 27.47 -19.52 30.55
C GLN A 197 28.69 -20.35 30.14
N HIS A 198 28.82 -20.68 28.85
CA HIS A 198 29.97 -21.41 28.34
C HIS A 198 31.27 -20.60 28.44
N LEU A 199 31.23 -19.30 28.14
CA LEU A 199 32.40 -18.42 28.30
C LEU A 199 32.81 -18.28 29.76
N ASN A 200 31.85 -18.17 30.68
CA ASN A 200 32.12 -18.13 32.11
C ASN A 200 32.75 -19.43 32.61
N SER A 201 32.31 -20.60 32.12
CA SER A 201 32.95 -21.87 32.48
C SER A 201 34.39 -21.94 31.96
N GLN A 202 34.63 -21.52 30.71
CA GLN A 202 35.99 -21.45 30.15
C GLN A 202 36.90 -20.47 30.93
N LEU A 203 36.36 -19.34 31.38
CA LEU A 203 37.08 -18.38 32.22
C LEU A 203 37.44 -18.98 33.58
N ALA A 204 36.53 -19.72 34.21
CA ALA A 204 36.79 -20.41 35.47
C ALA A 204 37.89 -21.47 35.31
N GLU A 205 37.81 -22.29 34.26
CA GLU A 205 38.84 -23.30 33.93
C GLU A 205 40.19 -22.64 33.66
N ALA A 206 40.22 -21.54 32.90
CA ALA A 206 41.46 -20.81 32.62
C ALA A 206 42.08 -20.19 33.89
N ALA A 207 41.25 -19.66 34.79
CA ALA A 207 41.70 -19.12 36.07
C ALA A 207 42.31 -20.20 36.96
N GLU A 208 41.69 -21.39 37.02
CA GLU A 208 42.22 -22.54 37.76
C GLU A 208 43.54 -23.02 37.17
N GLN A 209 43.63 -23.13 35.84
CA GLN A 209 44.88 -23.48 35.15
C GLN A 209 45.98 -22.46 35.42
N GLN A 210 45.67 -21.15 35.44
CA GLN A 210 46.63 -20.12 35.78
C GLN A 210 47.14 -20.29 37.22
N GLN A 211 46.24 -20.54 38.17
CA GLN A 211 46.62 -20.76 39.57
C GLN A 211 47.53 -21.98 39.73
N GLN A 212 47.20 -23.10 39.08
CA GLN A 212 48.03 -24.31 39.09
C GLN A 212 49.41 -24.05 38.46
N LEU A 213 49.46 -23.30 37.35
CA LEU A 213 50.71 -22.95 36.70
C LEU A 213 51.59 -22.06 37.59
N GLN A 214 50.97 -21.12 38.30
CA GLN A 214 51.65 -20.22 39.23
C GLN A 214 52.25 -21.00 40.41
N GLN A 215 51.51 -21.95 40.98
CA GLN A 215 52.03 -22.84 42.02
C GLN A 215 53.20 -23.69 41.52
N ARG A 216 53.09 -24.30 40.33
CA ARG A 216 54.19 -25.07 39.73
C ARG A 216 55.42 -24.21 39.48
N TYR A 217 55.22 -22.97 39.03
CA TYR A 217 56.31 -22.02 38.83
C TYR A 217 57.02 -21.68 40.14
N GLU A 218 56.28 -21.45 41.23
CA GLU A 218 56.84 -21.20 42.55
C GLU A 218 57.63 -22.41 43.08
N THR A 219 57.09 -23.61 42.96
CA THR A 219 57.78 -24.86 43.35
C THR A 219 59.06 -25.05 42.53
N ALA A 220 59.00 -24.94 41.21
CA ALA A 220 60.16 -25.08 40.34
C ALA A 220 61.24 -24.01 40.65
N ARG A 221 60.82 -22.79 40.99
CA ARG A 221 61.72 -21.71 41.42
C ARG A 221 62.41 -22.05 42.75
N GLN A 222 61.71 -22.65 43.70
CA GLN A 222 62.28 -23.11 44.97
C GLN A 222 63.27 -24.26 44.76
N GLU A 223 62.92 -25.25 43.93
CA GLU A 223 63.80 -26.37 43.58
C GLU A 223 65.08 -25.90 42.90
N LEU A 224 64.97 -24.95 41.95
CA LEU A 224 66.12 -24.36 41.29
C LEU A 224 67.03 -23.62 42.28
N ALA A 225 66.44 -22.87 43.23
CA ALA A 225 67.22 -22.20 44.27
C ALA A 225 67.94 -23.20 45.18
N ALA A 226 67.27 -24.30 45.57
CA ALA A 226 67.87 -25.36 46.37
C ALA A 226 69.00 -26.08 45.62
N SER A 227 68.80 -26.39 44.33
CA SER A 227 69.82 -27.01 43.47
C SER A 227 71.03 -26.10 43.28
N ARG A 228 70.83 -24.79 43.07
CA ARG A 228 71.93 -23.81 43.01
C ARG A 228 72.76 -23.79 44.30
N LEU A 229 72.11 -23.78 45.46
CA LEU A 229 72.79 -23.82 46.74
C LEU A 229 73.59 -25.13 46.94
N GLN A 230 73.02 -26.27 46.52
CA GLN A 230 73.74 -27.55 46.54
C GLN A 230 74.96 -27.53 45.61
N HIS A 231 74.81 -26.98 44.40
CA HIS A 231 75.91 -26.83 43.45
C HIS A 231 77.04 -25.97 44.02
N GLU A 232 76.74 -24.80 44.59
CA GLU A 232 77.74 -23.94 45.26
C GLU A 232 78.43 -24.67 46.42
N ARG A 233 77.67 -25.41 47.23
CA ARG A 233 78.22 -26.17 48.36
C ARG A 233 79.16 -27.26 47.91
N VAL A 234 78.79 -28.04 46.89
CA VAL A 234 79.64 -29.10 46.32
C VAL A 234 80.89 -28.51 45.67
N GLN A 235 80.77 -27.41 44.92
CA GLN A 235 81.92 -26.70 44.35
C GLN A 235 82.91 -26.29 45.44
N THR A 236 82.41 -25.66 46.51
CA THR A 236 83.24 -25.25 47.65
C THR A 236 83.94 -26.45 48.30
N GLN A 237 83.26 -27.60 48.41
CA GLN A 237 83.80 -28.83 48.97
C GLN A 237 84.90 -29.44 48.09
N ILE A 238 84.71 -29.43 46.76
CA ILE A 238 85.73 -29.84 45.78
C ILE A 238 86.95 -28.94 45.90
N GLU A 239 86.75 -27.62 45.99
CA GLU A 239 87.85 -26.66 46.13
C GLU A 239 88.66 -26.88 47.42
N GLN A 240 87.98 -27.12 48.55
CA GLN A 240 88.62 -27.49 49.81
C GLN A 240 89.37 -28.84 49.71
N GLN A 241 88.79 -29.86 49.08
CA GLN A 241 89.46 -31.14 48.90
C GLN A 241 90.69 -31.02 47.99
N GLN A 242 90.61 -30.24 46.91
CA GLN A 242 91.76 -29.98 46.03
C GLN A 242 92.88 -29.28 46.79
N GLN A 243 92.56 -28.29 47.63
CA GLN A 243 93.55 -27.62 48.50
C GLN A 243 94.18 -28.61 49.48
N ALA A 244 93.36 -29.40 50.19
CA ALA A 244 93.85 -30.40 51.13
C ALA A 244 94.73 -31.47 50.45
N HIS A 245 94.34 -31.95 49.26
CA HIS A 245 95.16 -32.88 48.48
C HIS A 245 96.46 -32.23 48.00
N ALA A 246 96.44 -30.96 47.57
CA ALA A 246 97.64 -30.24 47.20
C ALA A 246 98.60 -30.11 48.39
N GLU A 247 98.09 -29.79 49.58
CA GLU A 247 98.86 -29.78 50.83
C GLU A 247 99.41 -31.17 51.19
N GLN A 248 98.60 -32.23 51.04
CA GLN A 248 99.03 -33.61 51.29
C GLN A 248 100.13 -34.05 50.32
N ILE A 249 100.03 -33.71 49.03
CA ILE A 249 101.07 -33.98 48.03
C ILE A 249 102.33 -33.20 48.37
N ALA A 250 102.22 -31.93 48.78
CA ALA A 250 103.37 -31.14 49.22
C ALA A 250 104.05 -31.78 50.45
N LEU A 251 103.27 -32.20 51.45
CA LEU A 251 103.77 -32.91 52.63
C LEU A 251 104.40 -34.25 52.27
N LEU A 252 103.79 -35.04 51.38
CA LEU A 252 104.33 -36.31 50.91
C LEU A 252 105.63 -36.11 50.13
N ASN A 253 105.74 -35.06 49.31
CA ASN A 253 106.98 -34.73 48.61
C ASN A 253 108.08 -34.31 49.60
N GLN A 254 107.75 -33.51 50.61
CA GLN A 254 108.69 -33.14 51.67
C GLN A 254 109.09 -34.35 52.52
N ALA A 255 108.12 -35.21 52.87
CA ALA A 255 108.36 -36.47 53.55
C ALA A 255 109.19 -37.41 52.69
N ARG A 256 109.00 -37.46 51.36
CA ARG A 256 109.81 -38.26 50.42
C ARG A 256 111.22 -37.73 50.29
N GLN A 257 111.44 -36.42 50.34
CA GLN A 257 112.78 -35.83 50.44
C GLN A 257 113.46 -36.23 51.75
N ASN A 258 112.80 -36.01 52.88
CA ASN A 258 113.31 -36.40 54.20
C ASN A 258 113.54 -37.92 54.32
N LEU A 259 112.61 -38.71 53.80
CA LEU A 259 112.70 -40.17 53.74
C LEU A 259 113.78 -40.60 52.76
N GLY A 260 114.03 -39.90 51.65
CA GLY A 260 115.15 -40.17 50.76
C GLY A 260 116.49 -39.98 51.46
N GLU A 261 116.62 -38.91 52.24
CA GLU A 261 117.78 -38.70 53.12
C GLU A 261 117.89 -39.80 54.19
N GLN A 262 116.77 -40.24 54.77
CA GLN A 262 116.76 -41.36 55.73
C GLN A 262 116.93 -42.74 55.08
N PHE A 263 116.46 -42.97 53.85
CA PHE A 263 116.60 -44.21 53.07
C PHE A 263 118.04 -44.39 52.63
N GLN A 264 118.76 -43.32 52.32
CA GLN A 264 120.20 -43.40 52.09
C GLN A 264 120.94 -43.90 53.35
N ASN A 265 120.43 -43.57 54.54
CA ASN A 265 120.95 -44.08 55.82
C ASN A 265 120.43 -45.49 56.16
N LEU A 266 119.20 -45.85 55.77
CA LEU A 266 118.49 -47.09 56.14
C LEU A 266 118.65 -48.22 55.10
N ALA A 267 118.99 -47.92 53.84
CA ALA A 267 119.32 -48.90 52.80
C ALA A 267 120.62 -49.67 53.11
N ASN A 268 121.43 -49.18 54.05
CA ASN A 268 122.53 -49.95 54.65
C ASN A 268 122.05 -50.97 55.71
N GLN A 269 120.79 -50.90 56.16
CA GLN A 269 120.24 -51.75 57.23
C GLN A 269 119.09 -52.67 56.79
N ILE A 270 118.43 -52.43 55.65
CA ILE A 270 117.24 -53.19 55.21
C ILE A 270 117.50 -53.91 53.88
N LEU A 271 118.54 -54.73 53.82
CA LEU A 271 118.64 -55.86 52.87
C LEU A 271 118.18 -57.18 53.52
N GLU A 272 117.78 -57.16 54.80
CA GLU A 272 117.69 -58.37 55.61
C GLU A 272 116.27 -58.77 56.05
N GLU A 273 115.23 -57.97 55.79
CA GLU A 273 113.87 -58.31 56.26
C GLU A 273 112.82 -58.29 55.14
N LYS A 274 112.93 -59.32 54.30
CA LYS A 274 111.87 -59.98 53.51
C LYS A 274 110.47 -59.35 53.58
N SER A 275 109.88 -58.97 52.44
CA SER A 275 109.19 -59.90 51.52
C SER A 275 108.35 -60.95 52.25
N ARG A 276 107.03 -60.73 52.38
CA ARG A 276 105.93 -61.69 52.08
C ARG A 276 104.61 -61.33 52.77
N ARG A 277 103.63 -60.88 51.97
CA ARG A 277 102.15 -61.15 52.00
C ARG A 277 101.48 -60.10 51.10
N PHE A 278 101.44 -60.28 49.78
CA PHE A 278 100.47 -61.11 49.03
C PHE A 278 99.05 -60.90 49.58
N SER A 279 98.28 -59.97 49.01
CA SER A 279 97.52 -60.05 47.74
C SER A 279 96.29 -60.94 47.87
N GLU A 280 95.19 -60.40 47.29
CA GLU A 280 93.85 -60.97 47.07
C GLU A 280 92.84 -60.77 48.21
N GLN A 281 91.92 -59.81 48.04
CA GLN A 281 90.54 -60.20 47.75
C GLN A 281 89.67 -59.06 47.16
N ASN A 282 88.84 -59.49 46.20
CA ASN A 282 87.60 -58.87 45.75
C ASN A 282 87.65 -57.81 44.65
N ARG A 283 88.22 -58.28 43.55
CA ARG A 283 87.65 -58.27 42.19
C ARG A 283 86.19 -58.82 42.15
N GLN A 284 85.22 -58.17 42.82
CA GLN A 284 83.79 -58.56 42.78
C GLN A 284 82.81 -57.36 42.88
N GLU A 285 83.08 -56.25 42.20
CA GLU A 285 82.10 -55.15 42.03
C GLU A 285 82.05 -54.63 40.58
N LEU A 286 82.05 -55.54 39.60
CA LEU A 286 81.92 -55.22 38.17
C LEU A 286 80.72 -55.90 37.50
N ASP A 287 79.67 -56.23 38.27
CA ASP A 287 78.39 -56.75 37.74
C ASP A 287 77.18 -55.87 38.07
N GLN A 288 77.34 -54.81 38.88
CA GLN A 288 76.26 -53.85 39.22
C GLN A 288 76.32 -52.53 38.45
N LEU A 289 77.20 -52.41 37.46
CA LEU A 289 77.34 -51.20 36.63
C LEU A 289 76.49 -51.22 35.35
N LEU A 290 75.78 -52.31 35.04
CA LEU A 290 75.09 -52.49 33.76
C LEU A 290 73.57 -52.70 33.87
N HIS A 291 72.92 -52.26 34.96
CA HIS A 291 71.45 -52.19 35.01
C HIS A 291 70.83 -50.80 34.76
N PRO A 292 71.46 -49.65 35.09
CA PRO A 292 70.80 -48.35 34.96
C PRO A 292 71.04 -47.65 33.60
N LEU A 293 71.47 -48.38 32.56
CA LEU A 293 71.56 -47.83 31.20
C LEU A 293 70.26 -48.04 30.40
N ASN A 294 69.43 -49.01 30.79
CA ASN A 294 68.19 -49.33 30.08
C ASN A 294 66.98 -48.50 30.55
N GLU A 295 67.03 -47.89 31.74
CA GLU A 295 65.94 -47.05 32.27
C GLU A 295 66.03 -45.57 31.84
N LYS A 296 67.20 -45.08 31.43
CA LYS A 296 67.39 -43.67 31.03
C LYS A 296 67.03 -43.34 29.57
N LEU A 297 66.69 -44.34 28.75
CA LEU A 297 66.23 -44.11 27.37
C LEU A 297 64.70 -44.02 27.23
N GLN A 298 63.93 -44.35 28.26
CA GLN A 298 62.45 -44.30 28.22
C GLN A 298 61.88 -42.95 28.70
N GLY A 299 62.59 -42.22 29.57
CA GLY A 299 62.15 -40.92 30.10
C GLY A 299 62.38 -39.71 29.18
N PHE A 300 63.27 -39.82 28.19
CA PHE A 300 63.53 -38.75 27.22
C PHE A 300 62.42 -38.64 26.16
N SER A 301 61.71 -39.74 25.89
CA SER A 301 60.62 -39.80 24.90
C SER A 301 59.36 -39.05 25.37
N GLN A 302 59.14 -38.94 26.69
CA GLN A 302 57.90 -38.40 27.26
C GLN A 302 57.93 -36.87 27.49
N LEU A 303 59.12 -36.27 27.64
CA LEU A 303 59.27 -34.84 27.91
C LEU A 303 59.08 -33.96 26.65
N VAL A 304 59.31 -34.55 25.47
CA VAL A 304 59.10 -33.89 24.17
C VAL A 304 57.62 -33.74 23.83
N GLN A 305 56.74 -34.59 24.38
CA GLN A 305 55.32 -34.65 24.04
C GLN A 305 54.48 -33.50 24.65
N ASN A 306 54.86 -32.98 25.82
CA ASN A 306 53.99 -32.09 26.62
C ASN A 306 54.17 -30.59 26.34
N THR A 307 55.17 -30.19 25.55
CA THR A 307 55.36 -28.77 25.15
C THR A 307 54.48 -28.40 23.94
N TYR A 308 53.88 -29.38 23.25
CA TYR A 308 53.10 -29.20 22.02
C TYR A 308 51.64 -28.76 22.21
N GLU A 309 51.07 -28.79 23.42
CA GLU A 309 49.61 -28.67 23.62
C GLU A 309 49.05 -27.25 23.77
N LYS A 310 49.87 -26.24 24.12
CA LYS A 310 49.39 -24.83 24.22
C LYS A 310 49.49 -24.06 22.89
N GLU A 311 50.41 -24.45 22.02
CA GLU A 311 50.38 -24.07 20.58
C GLU A 311 49.21 -24.73 19.84
N ALA A 312 48.66 -25.83 20.38
CA ALA A 312 47.63 -26.63 19.72
C ALA A 312 46.29 -25.90 19.54
N LYS A 313 45.92 -24.86 20.31
CA LYS A 313 44.58 -24.24 20.22
C LYS A 313 44.44 -23.22 19.08
N GLU A 314 45.46 -22.40 18.84
CA GLU A 314 45.60 -21.58 17.63
C GLU A 314 45.94 -22.46 16.43
N ARG A 315 46.80 -23.49 16.61
CA ARG A 315 46.98 -24.55 15.60
C ARG A 315 45.68 -25.28 15.31
N LEU A 316 44.73 -25.48 16.22
CA LEU A 316 43.49 -26.22 15.95
C LEU A 316 42.52 -25.41 15.10
N THR A 317 42.47 -24.08 15.25
CA THR A 317 41.71 -23.20 14.35
C THR A 317 42.39 -23.11 12.98
N LEU A 318 43.72 -22.99 12.96
CA LEU A 318 44.52 -23.07 11.74
C LEU A 318 44.48 -24.46 11.11
N GLU A 319 44.40 -25.55 11.87
CA GLU A 319 44.41 -26.95 11.44
C GLU A 319 43.03 -27.34 10.96
N ASN A 320 41.95 -26.83 11.54
CA ASN A 320 40.62 -26.98 10.99
C ASN A 320 40.48 -26.20 9.68
N GLU A 321 41.03 -24.99 9.61
CA GLU A 321 41.08 -24.22 8.36
C GLU A 321 42.03 -24.85 7.33
N LEU A 322 43.15 -25.43 7.76
CA LEU A 322 44.13 -26.13 6.94
C LEU A 322 43.59 -27.47 6.48
N LYS A 323 42.85 -28.22 7.31
CA LYS A 323 42.11 -29.43 6.93
C LYS A 323 41.02 -29.10 5.94
N ARG A 324 40.31 -27.98 6.14
CA ARG A 324 39.31 -27.48 5.18
C ARG A 324 39.98 -27.08 3.87
N LEU A 325 41.13 -26.41 3.91
CA LEU A 325 41.95 -26.11 2.74
C LEU A 325 42.47 -27.38 2.07
N GLN A 326 42.97 -28.36 2.82
CA GLN A 326 43.43 -29.67 2.32
C GLN A 326 42.28 -30.46 1.69
N GLN A 327 41.07 -30.43 2.26
CA GLN A 327 39.88 -31.05 1.69
C GLN A 327 39.40 -30.34 0.43
N LEU A 328 39.38 -29.00 0.43
CA LEU A 328 39.08 -28.20 -0.77
C LEU A 328 40.12 -28.46 -1.86
N ASN A 329 41.40 -28.52 -1.48
CA ASN A 329 42.50 -28.81 -2.37
C ASN A 329 42.41 -30.24 -2.93
N ALA A 330 42.13 -31.24 -2.11
CA ALA A 330 41.92 -32.62 -2.56
C ALA A 330 40.74 -32.74 -3.52
N ARG A 331 39.63 -32.03 -3.27
CA ARG A 331 38.48 -31.96 -4.19
C ARG A 331 38.83 -31.24 -5.49
N LEU A 332 39.44 -30.06 -5.42
CA LEU A 332 39.89 -29.30 -6.59
C LEU A 332 40.91 -30.10 -7.41
N HIS A 333 41.79 -30.87 -6.76
CA HIS A 333 42.76 -31.74 -7.39
C HIS A 333 42.10 -32.93 -8.09
N GLN A 334 41.13 -33.58 -7.45
CA GLN A 334 40.32 -34.64 -8.06
C GLN A 334 39.50 -34.11 -9.24
N ASP A 335 38.85 -32.96 -9.08
CA ASP A 335 38.09 -32.29 -10.13
C ASP A 335 39.00 -31.89 -11.29
N ALA A 336 40.20 -31.37 -11.02
CA ALA A 336 41.20 -31.04 -12.03
C ALA A 336 41.73 -32.29 -12.74
N GLN A 337 41.97 -33.41 -12.05
CA GLN A 337 42.43 -34.66 -12.66
C GLN A 337 41.36 -35.32 -13.53
N ALA A 338 40.13 -35.44 -13.02
CA ALA A 338 39.00 -36.02 -13.74
C ALA A 338 38.66 -35.19 -14.99
N LEU A 339 38.77 -33.87 -14.89
CA LEU A 339 38.49 -32.95 -16.00
C LEU A 339 39.67 -32.83 -16.99
N THR A 340 40.92 -32.98 -16.54
CA THR A 340 42.10 -33.10 -17.44
C THR A 340 41.97 -34.33 -18.33
N GLN A 341 41.49 -35.45 -17.79
CA GLN A 341 41.19 -36.65 -18.59
C GLN A 341 40.06 -36.42 -19.59
N ALA A 342 39.08 -35.57 -19.28
CA ALA A 342 37.94 -35.25 -20.15
C ALA A 342 38.24 -34.19 -21.24
N LEU A 343 39.08 -33.19 -20.95
CA LEU A 343 39.36 -32.05 -21.84
C LEU A 343 40.52 -32.28 -22.83
N THR A 344 41.28 -33.35 -22.65
CA THR A 344 42.45 -33.68 -23.49
C THR A 344 42.11 -34.18 -24.91
N GLY A 345 40.82 -34.19 -25.29
CA GLY A 345 40.37 -34.50 -26.65
C GLY A 345 40.17 -33.29 -27.57
N SER A 346 40.24 -32.04 -27.10
CA SER A 346 39.91 -30.83 -27.89
C SER A 346 41.03 -29.78 -27.90
N ARG A 347 41.34 -29.25 -29.10
CA ARG A 347 42.49 -28.36 -29.41
C ARG A 347 42.57 -27.08 -28.54
N ASN A 348 43.82 -26.67 -28.24
CA ASN A 348 44.41 -25.45 -27.64
C ASN A 348 43.52 -24.26 -27.20
N LYS A 349 42.39 -23.93 -27.84
CA LYS A 349 41.49 -22.83 -27.39
C LYS A 349 40.70 -23.19 -26.13
N SER A 350 40.35 -24.46 -25.96
CA SER A 350 39.58 -24.92 -24.78
C SER A 350 40.38 -24.89 -23.48
N GLN A 351 41.72 -24.84 -23.56
CA GLN A 351 42.63 -24.91 -22.42
C GLN A 351 42.83 -23.56 -21.73
N GLY A 352 42.88 -22.45 -22.48
CA GLY A 352 42.97 -21.10 -21.91
C GLY A 352 41.72 -20.72 -21.11
N ASN A 353 40.54 -20.95 -21.70
CA ASN A 353 39.25 -20.74 -21.02
C ASN A 353 39.09 -21.62 -19.77
N TRP A 354 39.77 -22.77 -19.71
CA TRP A 354 39.75 -23.65 -18.55
C TRP A 354 40.62 -23.13 -17.40
N GLY A 355 41.81 -22.57 -17.70
CA GLY A 355 42.64 -21.89 -16.71
C GLY A 355 41.90 -20.74 -16.03
N GLU A 356 41.16 -19.95 -16.81
CA GLU A 356 40.29 -18.88 -16.30
C GLU A 356 39.14 -19.42 -15.44
N MET A 357 38.50 -20.53 -15.85
CA MET A 357 37.43 -21.16 -15.07
C MET A 357 37.91 -21.66 -13.70
N ILE A 358 39.10 -22.29 -13.63
CA ILE A 358 39.67 -22.73 -12.35
C ILE A 358 40.06 -21.52 -11.49
N LEU A 359 40.63 -20.48 -12.09
CA LEU A 359 40.95 -19.23 -11.40
C LEU A 359 39.69 -18.59 -10.79
N GLU A 360 38.60 -18.50 -11.56
CA GLU A 360 37.31 -18.00 -11.08
C GLU A 360 36.77 -18.87 -9.93
N LYS A 361 36.87 -20.20 -10.03
CA LYS A 361 36.45 -21.11 -8.96
C LYS A 361 37.26 -20.93 -7.68
N VAL A 362 38.57 -20.69 -7.79
CA VAL A 362 39.44 -20.40 -6.63
C VAL A 362 39.06 -19.07 -5.99
N LEU A 363 38.75 -18.04 -6.78
CA LEU A 363 38.28 -16.74 -6.30
C LEU A 363 36.93 -16.84 -5.59
N GLU A 364 35.96 -17.56 -6.16
CA GLU A 364 34.66 -17.83 -5.52
C GLU A 364 34.83 -18.55 -4.18
N ASN A 365 35.73 -19.53 -4.12
CA ASN A 365 35.97 -20.33 -2.92
C ASN A 365 36.82 -19.61 -1.85
N SER A 366 37.44 -18.48 -2.20
CA SER A 366 38.30 -17.72 -1.28
C SER A 366 37.54 -16.91 -0.23
N GLY A 367 36.24 -16.70 -0.44
CA GLY A 367 35.41 -15.83 0.40
C GLY A 367 35.43 -14.36 -0.01
N LEU A 368 36.09 -14.02 -1.11
CA LEU A 368 36.07 -12.67 -1.69
C LEU A 368 34.82 -12.43 -2.56
N VAL A 369 34.37 -11.18 -2.61
CA VAL A 369 33.19 -10.74 -3.35
C VAL A 369 33.56 -10.11 -4.70
N LYS A 370 33.04 -10.68 -5.79
CA LYS A 370 33.22 -10.19 -7.16
C LYS A 370 32.68 -8.76 -7.31
N GLY A 371 33.43 -7.89 -7.98
CA GLY A 371 33.05 -6.49 -8.22
C GLY A 371 33.29 -5.55 -7.03
N ARG A 372 33.80 -6.06 -5.90
CA ARG A 372 34.22 -5.25 -4.75
C ARG A 372 35.65 -5.56 -4.34
N GLU A 373 35.91 -6.83 -4.06
CA GLU A 373 37.21 -7.33 -3.56
C GLU A 373 38.05 -7.94 -4.67
N TYR A 374 37.45 -8.36 -5.78
CA TYR A 374 38.20 -8.70 -6.99
C TYR A 374 37.41 -8.37 -8.25
N PHE A 375 38.15 -8.13 -9.34
CA PHE A 375 37.66 -7.78 -10.67
C PHE A 375 38.30 -8.70 -11.69
N VAL A 376 37.49 -9.20 -12.62
CA VAL A 376 37.93 -10.05 -13.73
C VAL A 376 38.05 -9.16 -14.98
N GLN A 377 39.16 -9.27 -15.71
CA GLN A 377 39.39 -8.55 -16.98
C GLN A 377 39.34 -7.01 -16.89
N SER A 378 39.75 -6.40 -15.77
CA SER A 378 39.90 -4.94 -15.67
C SER A 378 41.27 -4.52 -16.22
N GLY A 379 41.30 -3.91 -17.41
CA GLY A 379 42.54 -3.40 -18.04
C GLY A 379 42.75 -1.90 -17.85
N GLY A 380 44.02 -1.49 -17.87
CA GLY A 380 44.48 -0.11 -17.75
C GLY A 380 45.36 0.30 -18.93
N ARG A 381 45.56 1.61 -19.11
CA ARG A 381 46.49 2.15 -20.11
C ARG A 381 47.84 2.40 -19.44
N GLN A 382 48.91 1.85 -20.00
CA GLN A 382 50.28 2.24 -19.68
C GLN A 382 50.76 3.17 -20.79
N THR A 383 51.38 4.29 -20.43
CA THR A 383 52.04 5.19 -21.40
C THR A 383 53.53 5.00 -21.23
N ASP A 384 54.20 4.50 -22.28
CA ASP A 384 55.65 4.31 -22.25
C ASP A 384 56.39 5.65 -22.38
N SER A 385 57.69 5.69 -22.09
CA SER A 385 58.48 6.94 -22.13
C SER A 385 58.54 7.63 -23.51
N ASP A 386 58.18 6.91 -24.58
CA ASP A 386 58.09 7.41 -25.96
C ASP A 386 56.67 7.90 -26.36
N GLY A 387 55.70 7.88 -25.43
CA GLY A 387 54.33 8.40 -25.66
C GLY A 387 53.33 7.41 -26.29
N GLU A 388 53.74 6.15 -26.54
CA GLU A 388 52.83 5.09 -26.99
C GLU A 388 52.01 4.53 -25.80
N SER A 389 50.67 4.59 -25.90
CA SER A 389 49.78 3.98 -24.91
C SER A 389 49.51 2.52 -25.24
N ARG A 390 49.98 1.59 -24.39
CA ARG A 390 49.64 0.16 -24.48
C ARG A 390 48.51 -0.17 -23.51
N TYR A 391 47.45 -0.81 -24.00
CA TYR A 391 46.40 -1.34 -23.12
C TYR A 391 46.87 -2.68 -22.56
N LEU A 392 47.03 -2.74 -21.23
CA LEU A 392 47.42 -3.95 -20.51
C LEU A 392 46.23 -4.42 -19.69
N GLN A 393 45.83 -5.66 -19.91
CA GLN A 393 44.70 -6.27 -19.23
C GLN A 393 45.18 -7.49 -18.45
N PRO A 394 45.35 -7.37 -17.12
CA PRO A 394 45.52 -8.55 -16.29
C PRO A 394 44.24 -9.39 -16.29
N ASP A 395 44.38 -10.70 -16.07
CA ASP A 395 43.24 -11.62 -16.06
C ASP A 395 42.36 -11.34 -14.83
N VAL A 396 42.97 -11.13 -13.66
CA VAL A 396 42.26 -10.80 -12.41
C VAL A 396 43.03 -9.76 -11.59
N LEU A 397 42.27 -8.88 -10.94
CA LEU A 397 42.75 -7.82 -10.06
C LEU A 397 42.05 -7.95 -8.71
N ILE A 398 42.80 -8.18 -7.63
CA ILE A 398 42.27 -8.36 -6.27
C ILE A 398 42.61 -7.12 -5.43
N ASN A 399 41.60 -6.53 -4.82
CA ASN A 399 41.76 -5.39 -3.93
C ASN A 399 42.11 -5.85 -2.52
N LEU A 400 43.08 -5.15 -1.94
CA LEU A 400 43.44 -5.17 -0.53
C LEU A 400 42.93 -3.89 0.14
N PRO A 401 42.89 -3.85 1.47
CA PRO A 401 42.75 -2.61 2.21
C PRO A 401 43.84 -1.57 1.83
N ASP A 402 43.59 -0.32 2.16
CA ASP A 402 44.45 0.83 1.79
C ASP A 402 44.62 1.04 0.28
N ASN A 403 43.63 0.63 -0.52
CA ASN A 403 43.64 0.72 -1.99
C ASN A 403 44.80 -0.03 -2.67
N LYS A 404 45.44 -0.99 -1.99
CA LYS A 404 46.47 -1.83 -2.59
C LYS A 404 45.86 -2.94 -3.44
N GLN A 405 46.61 -3.46 -4.40
CA GLN A 405 46.09 -4.44 -5.37
C GLN A 405 47.06 -5.60 -5.66
N ILE A 406 46.53 -6.81 -5.79
CA ILE A 406 47.24 -7.99 -6.29
C ILE A 406 46.80 -8.25 -7.72
N ILE A 407 47.76 -8.52 -8.60
CA ILE A 407 47.53 -8.79 -10.01
C ILE A 407 47.78 -10.28 -10.27
N VAL A 408 46.86 -10.95 -10.95
CA VAL A 408 46.96 -12.37 -11.31
C VAL A 408 46.85 -12.56 -12.83
N ASP A 409 47.77 -13.33 -13.42
CA ASP A 409 47.82 -13.71 -14.85
C ASP A 409 47.95 -15.25 -14.96
N SER A 410 47.12 -15.89 -15.77
CA SER A 410 46.89 -17.36 -15.76
C SER A 410 47.34 -18.12 -17.02
N LYS A 411 48.15 -17.49 -17.89
CA LYS A 411 48.39 -17.97 -19.25
C LYS A 411 49.51 -19.02 -19.38
N VAL A 412 49.45 -20.11 -18.61
CA VAL A 412 50.44 -21.19 -18.68
C VAL A 412 49.97 -22.33 -19.59
N SER A 413 50.71 -22.59 -20.68
CA SER A 413 50.48 -23.75 -21.55
C SER A 413 50.85 -25.06 -20.84
N LEU A 414 49.90 -25.99 -20.72
CA LEU A 414 50.12 -27.31 -20.10
C LEU A 414 50.21 -28.45 -21.11
N THR A 415 50.32 -28.17 -22.41
CA THR A 415 50.30 -29.21 -23.44
C THR A 415 51.48 -30.19 -23.29
N ALA A 416 52.67 -29.68 -22.95
CA ALA A 416 53.85 -30.51 -22.73
C ALA A 416 53.72 -31.38 -21.47
N TYR A 417 53.19 -30.84 -20.38
CA TYR A 417 52.88 -31.60 -19.17
C TYR A 417 51.90 -32.76 -19.43
N VAL A 418 50.84 -32.52 -20.21
CA VAL A 418 49.89 -33.59 -20.57
C VAL A 418 50.59 -34.70 -21.36
N ARG A 419 51.43 -34.35 -22.35
CA ARG A 419 52.18 -35.33 -23.14
C ARG A 419 53.18 -36.09 -22.28
N TYR A 420 53.86 -35.42 -21.35
CA TYR A 420 54.71 -36.05 -20.34
C TYR A 420 53.96 -37.12 -19.53
N THR A 421 52.76 -36.83 -19.04
CA THR A 421 51.97 -37.82 -18.26
C THR A 421 51.48 -39.01 -19.09
N ARG A 422 51.52 -38.91 -20.42
CA ARG A 422 51.06 -39.95 -21.36
C ARG A 422 52.21 -40.64 -22.08
N ALA A 423 53.46 -40.26 -21.80
CA ALA A 423 54.61 -40.84 -22.47
C ALA A 423 54.74 -42.33 -22.11
N GLU A 424 54.78 -43.18 -23.13
CA GLU A 424 54.91 -44.62 -22.96
C GLU A 424 56.37 -45.08 -22.86
N SER A 425 57.33 -44.20 -23.18
CA SER A 425 58.77 -44.45 -23.02
C SER A 425 59.45 -43.40 -22.13
N PRO A 426 60.50 -43.78 -21.38
CA PRO A 426 61.29 -42.85 -20.57
C PRO A 426 61.89 -41.69 -21.38
N GLU A 427 62.38 -41.96 -22.59
CA GLU A 427 63.01 -40.95 -23.45
C GLU A 427 61.99 -39.91 -23.95
N ALA A 428 60.77 -40.34 -24.27
CA ALA A 428 59.68 -39.45 -24.64
C ALA A 428 59.21 -38.61 -23.45
N ALA A 429 59.21 -39.18 -22.24
CA ALA A 429 58.89 -38.44 -21.01
C ALA A 429 59.93 -37.34 -20.75
N GLU A 430 61.21 -37.64 -20.85
CA GLU A 430 62.28 -36.65 -20.62
C GLU A 430 62.22 -35.48 -21.62
N ALA A 431 61.96 -35.76 -22.90
CA ALA A 431 61.80 -34.72 -23.92
C ALA A 431 60.59 -33.79 -23.65
N GLU A 432 59.45 -34.36 -23.25
CA GLU A 432 58.24 -33.57 -22.94
C GLU A 432 58.36 -32.80 -21.62
N LEU A 433 59.14 -33.32 -20.67
CA LEU A 433 59.47 -32.61 -19.43
C LEU A 433 60.33 -31.37 -19.71
N ALA A 434 61.35 -31.50 -20.56
CA ALA A 434 62.17 -30.36 -20.99
C ALA A 434 61.31 -29.31 -21.73
N ALA A 435 60.37 -29.75 -22.56
CA ALA A 435 59.44 -28.86 -23.24
C ALA A 435 58.48 -28.14 -22.27
N HIS A 436 58.05 -28.80 -21.20
CA HIS A 436 57.24 -28.18 -20.14
C HIS A 436 58.02 -27.08 -19.40
N LEU A 437 59.24 -27.39 -18.95
CA LEU A 437 60.13 -26.40 -18.30
C LEU A 437 60.38 -25.19 -19.20
N ALA A 438 60.71 -25.42 -20.48
CA ALA A 438 60.93 -24.34 -21.44
C ALA A 438 59.69 -23.45 -21.60
N SER A 439 58.49 -24.04 -21.61
CA SER A 439 57.23 -23.29 -21.70
C SER A 439 56.98 -22.42 -20.46
N VAL A 440 57.28 -22.93 -19.26
CA VAL A 440 57.12 -22.14 -18.01
C VAL A 440 58.09 -20.95 -18.00
N HIS A 441 59.36 -21.18 -18.33
CA HIS A 441 60.37 -20.12 -18.43
C HIS A 441 60.02 -19.04 -19.45
N GLN A 442 59.48 -19.45 -20.60
CA GLN A 442 59.05 -18.50 -21.62
C GLN A 442 57.92 -17.60 -21.12
N HIS A 443 56.93 -18.16 -20.41
CA HIS A 443 55.83 -17.37 -19.86
C HIS A 443 56.26 -16.44 -18.73
N ILE A 444 57.23 -16.84 -17.89
CA ILE A 444 57.81 -15.96 -16.88
C ILE A 444 58.44 -14.73 -17.56
N LYS A 445 59.23 -14.93 -18.62
CA LYS A 445 59.85 -13.84 -19.39
C LYS A 445 58.81 -12.93 -20.04
N GLU A 446 57.77 -13.51 -20.64
CA GLU A 446 56.67 -12.76 -21.23
C GLU A 446 55.90 -11.92 -20.20
N LEU A 447 55.67 -12.47 -19.01
CA LEU A 447 54.97 -11.79 -17.93
C LEU A 447 55.81 -10.66 -17.34
N ALA A 448 57.11 -10.90 -17.11
CA ALA A 448 58.04 -9.89 -16.61
C ALA A 448 58.14 -8.68 -17.55
N ALA A 449 58.04 -8.91 -18.87
CA ALA A 449 58.04 -7.83 -19.87
C ALA A 449 56.81 -6.92 -19.83
N LYS A 450 55.66 -7.38 -19.29
CA LYS A 450 54.41 -6.61 -19.23
C LYS A 450 54.40 -5.52 -18.15
N ARG A 451 55.28 -5.59 -17.13
CA ARG A 451 55.46 -4.58 -16.06
C ARG A 451 54.14 -3.94 -15.56
N TYR A 452 53.20 -4.76 -15.07
CA TYR A 452 51.90 -4.27 -14.60
C TYR A 452 51.98 -3.26 -13.45
N SER A 453 53.08 -3.23 -12.70
CA SER A 453 53.36 -2.28 -11.61
C SER A 453 53.42 -0.81 -12.07
N ASP A 454 53.60 -0.56 -13.36
CA ASP A 454 53.75 0.79 -13.94
C ASP A 454 52.42 1.33 -14.53
N ILE A 455 51.28 0.68 -14.25
CA ILE A 455 49.96 1.14 -14.72
C ILE A 455 49.50 2.36 -13.91
N GLU A 456 49.15 3.44 -14.61
CA GLU A 456 48.72 4.70 -14.00
C GLU A 456 47.41 4.53 -13.21
N GLY A 457 47.43 4.88 -11.91
CA GLY A 457 46.28 4.76 -11.00
C GLY A 457 46.15 3.42 -10.27
N LEU A 458 47.06 2.47 -10.50
CA LEU A 458 47.08 1.16 -9.88
C LEU A 458 48.13 1.13 -8.74
N VAL A 459 47.70 0.96 -7.49
CA VAL A 459 48.62 0.81 -6.34
C VAL A 459 48.84 -0.69 -6.10
N SER A 460 49.62 -1.35 -6.97
CA SER A 460 49.88 -2.78 -6.80
C SER A 460 50.86 -3.05 -5.66
N LEU A 461 50.81 -4.25 -5.10
CA LEU A 461 51.99 -4.84 -4.48
C LEU A 461 53.11 -4.97 -5.51
N ASP A 462 54.36 -5.05 -5.05
CA ASP A 462 55.52 -5.18 -5.94
C ASP A 462 55.55 -6.48 -6.75
N PHE A 463 54.63 -7.43 -6.52
CA PHE A 463 54.62 -8.75 -7.12
C PHE A 463 53.39 -9.05 -7.99
N VAL A 464 53.60 -9.78 -9.08
CA VAL A 464 52.53 -10.34 -9.95
C VAL A 464 52.40 -11.83 -9.72
N PHE A 465 51.17 -12.33 -9.61
CA PHE A 465 50.90 -13.74 -9.37
C PHE A 465 50.71 -14.47 -10.70
N MET A 466 51.58 -15.43 -10.98
CA MET A 466 51.47 -16.30 -12.16
C MET A 466 50.75 -17.58 -11.77
N PHE A 467 49.52 -17.73 -12.26
CA PHE A 467 48.64 -18.84 -11.89
C PHE A 467 48.84 -20.06 -12.80
N VAL A 468 49.16 -21.20 -12.20
CA VAL A 468 49.28 -22.49 -12.89
C VAL A 468 48.09 -23.39 -12.51
N PRO A 469 47.12 -23.64 -13.41
CA PRO A 469 45.86 -24.29 -13.03
C PRO A 469 46.00 -25.78 -12.66
N VAL A 470 47.11 -26.43 -13.03
CA VAL A 470 47.41 -27.82 -12.66
C VAL A 470 48.58 -27.83 -11.66
N GLU A 471 48.24 -27.97 -10.38
CA GLU A 471 49.21 -27.97 -9.28
C GLU A 471 50.35 -28.99 -9.47
N PRO A 472 50.11 -30.24 -9.93
CA PRO A 472 51.20 -31.18 -10.24
C PRO A 472 52.18 -30.71 -11.30
N ALA A 473 51.73 -29.95 -12.30
CA ALA A 473 52.59 -29.43 -13.35
C ALA A 473 53.52 -28.35 -12.79
N TYR A 474 53.00 -27.54 -11.86
CA TYR A 474 53.78 -26.57 -11.10
C TYR A 474 54.80 -27.24 -10.18
N LEU A 475 54.38 -28.23 -9.38
CA LEU A 475 55.28 -28.96 -8.47
C LEU A 475 56.38 -29.70 -9.23
N LEU A 476 56.04 -30.31 -10.37
CA LEU A 476 57.01 -30.97 -11.24
C LEU A 476 58.05 -29.98 -11.79
N ALA A 477 57.64 -28.77 -12.16
CA ALA A 477 58.57 -27.75 -12.63
C ALA A 477 59.56 -27.34 -11.53
N LEU A 478 59.08 -27.12 -10.29
CA LEU A 478 59.94 -26.80 -9.14
C LEU A 478 60.88 -27.94 -8.74
N GLN A 479 60.45 -29.20 -8.88
CA GLN A 479 61.27 -30.36 -8.55
C GLN A 479 62.45 -30.53 -9.52
N GLN A 480 62.23 -30.19 -10.79
CA GLN A 480 63.22 -30.40 -11.87
C GLN A 480 64.11 -29.18 -12.08
N ASP A 481 63.62 -27.99 -11.74
CA ASP A 481 64.38 -26.74 -11.75
C ASP A 481 64.30 -26.04 -10.38
N PRO A 482 65.26 -26.30 -9.48
CA PRO A 482 65.32 -25.67 -8.17
C PRO A 482 65.55 -24.15 -8.19
N GLU A 483 66.12 -23.60 -9.28
CA GLU A 483 66.39 -22.16 -9.42
C GLU A 483 65.18 -21.37 -9.95
N LEU A 484 64.15 -22.07 -10.43
CA LEU A 484 62.92 -21.48 -10.97
C LEU A 484 62.25 -20.51 -9.99
N PHE A 485 62.19 -20.88 -8.71
CA PHE A 485 61.59 -20.04 -7.67
C PHE A 485 62.33 -18.70 -7.52
N GLN A 486 63.66 -18.75 -7.42
CA GLN A 486 64.49 -17.55 -7.27
C GLN A 486 64.39 -16.66 -8.51
N THR A 487 64.42 -17.28 -9.70
CA THR A 487 64.29 -16.57 -10.99
C THR A 487 62.96 -15.80 -11.09
N CYS A 488 61.86 -16.40 -10.63
CA CYS A 488 60.56 -15.73 -10.59
C CYS A 488 60.57 -14.58 -9.59
N PHE A 489 61.10 -14.83 -8.38
CA PHE A 489 61.14 -13.84 -7.31
C PHE A 489 61.94 -12.59 -7.71
N ASP A 490 63.11 -12.77 -8.33
CA ASP A 490 63.96 -11.67 -8.82
C ASP A 490 63.27 -10.84 -9.92
N GLN A 491 62.39 -11.47 -10.71
CA GLN A 491 61.56 -10.81 -11.72
C GLN A 491 60.23 -10.29 -11.15
N ARG A 492 60.06 -10.29 -9.82
CA ARG A 492 58.85 -9.89 -9.10
C ARG A 492 57.60 -10.68 -9.48
N ILE A 493 57.78 -11.97 -9.76
CA ILE A 493 56.70 -12.91 -10.08
C ILE A 493 56.61 -13.96 -8.98
N ILE A 494 55.39 -14.24 -8.51
CA ILE A 494 55.12 -15.33 -7.57
C ILE A 494 54.33 -16.41 -8.32
N LEU A 495 54.92 -17.59 -8.47
CA LEU A 495 54.22 -18.75 -8.99
C LEU A 495 53.20 -19.26 -7.97
N VAL A 496 51.95 -19.42 -8.39
CA VAL A 496 50.88 -19.91 -7.53
C VAL A 496 50.05 -20.99 -8.23
N GLY A 497 49.83 -22.12 -7.55
CA GLY A 497 48.80 -23.08 -7.90
C GLY A 497 47.46 -22.77 -7.23
N PRO A 498 46.38 -23.51 -7.53
CA PRO A 498 45.06 -23.36 -6.91
C PRO A 498 45.10 -23.32 -5.38
N SER A 499 45.97 -24.13 -4.79
CA SER A 499 46.11 -24.29 -3.34
C SER A 499 46.66 -23.03 -2.67
N THR A 500 47.79 -22.57 -3.20
CA THR A 500 48.55 -21.44 -2.66
C THR A 500 47.81 -20.13 -2.92
N LEU A 501 47.16 -20.01 -4.10
CA LEU A 501 46.31 -18.88 -4.39
C LEU A 501 45.11 -18.85 -3.43
N LEU A 502 44.39 -19.97 -3.24
CA LEU A 502 43.27 -20.02 -2.30
C LEU A 502 43.68 -19.63 -0.88
N ALA A 503 44.81 -20.14 -0.39
CA ALA A 503 45.33 -19.80 0.92
C ALA A 503 45.64 -18.29 1.03
N THR A 504 46.28 -17.71 0.01
CA THR A 504 46.59 -16.29 -0.04
C THR A 504 45.31 -15.44 -0.04
N LEU A 505 44.34 -15.79 -0.87
CA LEU A 505 43.07 -15.08 -0.97
C LEU A 505 42.23 -15.18 0.31
N ARG A 506 42.26 -16.30 1.03
CA ARG A 506 41.62 -16.41 2.35
C ARG A 506 42.27 -15.50 3.38
N THR A 507 43.59 -15.36 3.34
CA THR A 507 44.28 -14.37 4.16
C THR A 507 43.78 -12.96 3.83
N VAL A 508 43.68 -12.62 2.54
CA VAL A 508 43.10 -11.35 2.10
C VAL A 508 41.66 -11.16 2.58
N ALA A 509 40.81 -12.18 2.46
CA ALA A 509 39.43 -12.15 2.93
C ALA A 509 39.34 -11.93 4.45
N ASN A 510 40.25 -12.52 5.22
CA ASN A 510 40.33 -12.30 6.67
C ASN A 510 40.76 -10.87 7.00
N ILE A 511 41.71 -10.29 6.26
CA ILE A 511 42.10 -8.88 6.44
C ILE A 511 40.89 -7.97 6.17
N TRP A 512 40.14 -8.22 5.08
CA TRP A 512 38.89 -7.49 4.81
C TRP A 512 37.86 -7.62 5.93
N ARG A 513 37.68 -8.83 6.47
CA ARG A 513 36.77 -9.06 7.60
C ARG A 513 37.15 -8.23 8.82
N HIS A 514 38.44 -8.15 9.14
CA HIS A 514 38.93 -7.30 10.23
C HIS A 514 38.69 -5.82 9.96
N GLU A 515 38.93 -5.35 8.74
CA GLU A 515 38.71 -3.95 8.35
C GLU A 515 37.23 -3.56 8.45
N TYR A 516 36.31 -4.40 7.96
CA TYR A 516 34.88 -4.16 8.08
C TYR A 516 34.42 -4.15 9.54
N GLN A 517 34.93 -5.06 10.37
CA GLN A 517 34.62 -5.07 11.81
C GLN A 517 35.06 -3.77 12.48
N ASN A 518 36.26 -3.27 12.16
CA ASN A 518 36.77 -2.03 12.71
C ASN A 518 35.93 -0.82 12.27
N ARG A 519 35.59 -0.73 10.98
CA ARG A 519 34.71 0.32 10.46
C ARG A 519 33.32 0.31 11.07
N HIS A 520 32.71 -0.86 11.22
CA HIS A 520 31.39 -0.98 11.85
C HIS A 520 31.44 -0.66 13.35
N ALA A 521 32.50 -1.01 14.05
CA ALA A 521 32.68 -0.62 15.45
C ALA A 521 32.74 0.91 15.62
N LEU A 522 33.47 1.61 14.74
CA LEU A 522 33.52 3.08 14.73
C LEU A 522 32.14 3.69 14.44
N GLN A 523 31.39 3.14 13.47
CA GLN A 523 30.02 3.59 13.17
C GLN A 523 29.06 3.37 14.34
N ILE A 524 29.16 2.23 15.02
CA ILE A 524 28.36 1.93 16.22
C ILE A 524 28.69 2.92 17.34
N ALA A 525 29.97 3.25 17.53
CA ALA A 525 30.39 4.24 18.52
C ALA A 525 29.82 5.64 18.21
N ASP A 526 29.85 6.07 16.95
CA ASP A 526 29.28 7.35 16.51
C ASP A 526 27.75 7.42 16.72
N GLU A 527 27.03 6.39 16.28
CA GLU A 527 25.58 6.31 16.49
C GLU A 527 25.20 6.17 17.99
N GLY A 528 26.03 5.47 18.77
CA GLY A 528 25.90 5.39 20.22
C GLY A 528 26.04 6.76 20.90
N GLY A 529 26.99 7.59 20.44
CA GLY A 529 27.15 8.97 20.89
C GLY A 529 25.91 9.83 20.60
N LYS A 530 25.42 9.79 19.36
CA LYS A 530 24.19 10.51 18.96
C LYS A 530 22.96 10.09 19.76
N LEU A 531 22.84 8.80 20.09
CA LEU A 531 21.76 8.28 20.92
C LEU A 531 21.86 8.82 22.35
N TYR A 532 23.06 8.87 22.92
CA TYR A 532 23.30 9.43 24.25
C TYR A 532 22.90 10.91 24.31
N ASP A 533 23.30 11.71 23.31
CA ASP A 533 22.94 13.12 23.23
C ASP A 533 21.41 13.33 23.16
N LYS A 534 20.71 12.51 22.36
CA LYS A 534 19.23 12.55 22.31
C LYS A 534 18.61 12.16 23.65
N PHE A 535 19.17 11.18 24.35
CA PHE A 535 18.68 10.76 25.65
C PHE A 535 18.83 11.89 26.68
N VAL A 536 19.97 12.57 26.72
CA VAL A 536 20.19 13.75 27.57
C VAL A 536 19.15 14.84 27.26
N GLY A 537 18.95 15.18 25.98
CA GLY A 537 17.94 16.17 25.58
C GLY A 537 16.50 15.77 25.94
N PHE A 538 16.18 14.48 25.94
CA PHE A 538 14.90 13.97 26.39
C PHE A 538 14.72 14.13 27.91
N VAL A 539 15.75 13.80 28.71
CA VAL A 539 15.74 13.99 30.17
C VAL A 539 15.50 15.46 30.53
N GLU A 540 16.20 16.39 29.89
CA GLU A 540 15.99 17.84 30.10
C GLU A 540 14.56 18.29 29.76
N THR A 541 13.97 17.71 28.70
CA THR A 541 12.59 18.00 28.31
C THR A 541 11.62 17.50 29.37
N LEU A 542 11.85 16.32 29.93
CA LEU A 542 11.02 15.70 30.95
C LEU A 542 11.11 16.47 32.29
N GLU A 543 12.28 16.98 32.64
CA GLU A 543 12.46 17.90 33.77
C GLU A 543 11.66 19.20 33.58
N LYS A 544 11.68 19.79 32.37
CA LYS A 544 10.86 20.98 32.05
C LYS A 544 9.36 20.70 32.18
N VAL A 545 8.90 19.53 31.72
CA VAL A 545 7.51 19.10 31.90
C VAL A 545 7.16 18.99 33.37
N GLY A 546 8.03 18.38 34.19
CA GLY A 546 7.84 18.29 35.65
C GLY A 546 7.65 19.67 36.29
N LYS A 547 8.49 20.65 35.93
CA LYS A 547 8.36 22.04 36.42
C LYS A 547 7.05 22.69 36.00
N ASN A 548 6.63 22.51 34.75
CA ASN A 548 5.37 23.08 34.25
C ASN A 548 4.14 22.46 34.93
N LEU A 549 4.17 21.15 35.22
CA LEU A 549 3.10 20.48 35.98
C LEU A 549 3.01 21.02 37.41
N GLN A 550 4.16 21.23 38.06
CA GLN A 550 4.19 21.87 39.38
C GLN A 550 3.59 23.28 39.34
N GLN A 551 3.95 24.10 38.35
CA GLN A 551 3.40 25.45 38.18
C GLN A 551 1.88 25.43 37.92
N ALA A 552 1.40 24.48 37.12
CA ALA A 552 -0.02 24.28 36.86
C ALA A 552 -0.77 23.89 38.14
N GLN A 553 -0.18 23.00 38.95
CA GLN A 553 -0.72 22.60 40.25
C GLN A 553 -0.81 23.76 41.22
N GLU A 554 0.23 24.60 41.31
CA GLU A 554 0.24 25.82 42.13
C GLU A 554 -0.84 26.82 41.70
N SER A 555 -0.99 27.01 40.38
CA SER A 555 -2.02 27.89 39.80
C SER A 555 -3.43 27.39 40.09
N TYR A 556 -3.64 26.07 39.99
CA TYR A 556 -4.89 25.42 40.36
C TYR A 556 -5.21 25.62 41.84
N GLN A 557 -4.23 25.38 42.73
CA GLN A 557 -4.41 25.60 44.17
C GLN A 557 -4.72 27.06 44.51
N ALA A 558 -4.08 28.02 43.83
CA ALA A 558 -4.35 29.45 44.01
C ALA A 558 -5.79 29.80 43.58
N ALA A 559 -6.25 29.32 42.42
CA ALA A 559 -7.62 29.52 41.95
C ALA A 559 -8.65 28.86 42.91
N HIS A 560 -8.36 27.65 43.39
CA HIS A 560 -9.19 26.96 44.37
C HIS A 560 -9.32 27.76 45.68
N LYS A 561 -8.22 28.33 46.19
CA LYS A 561 -8.26 29.22 47.36
C LYS A 561 -9.11 30.47 47.09
N GLN A 562 -8.95 31.11 45.93
CA GLN A 562 -9.74 32.31 45.61
C GLN A 562 -11.25 32.01 45.49
N LEU A 563 -11.60 30.83 44.97
CA LEU A 563 -12.98 30.42 44.80
C LEU A 563 -13.61 29.93 46.11
N TYR A 564 -12.89 29.11 46.88
CA TYR A 564 -13.48 28.24 47.90
C TYR A 564 -12.81 28.29 49.28
N SER A 565 -11.51 28.00 49.39
CA SER A 565 -10.84 27.73 50.69
C SER A 565 -10.02 28.91 51.26
N GLY A 566 -9.90 30.00 50.53
CA GLY A 566 -9.11 31.17 50.92
C GLY A 566 -9.90 32.17 51.77
N ARG A 567 -9.19 32.97 52.57
CA ARG A 567 -9.81 34.03 53.38
C ARG A 567 -10.48 35.08 52.49
N GLY A 568 -11.81 35.19 52.61
CA GLY A 568 -12.61 36.05 51.74
C GLY A 568 -12.78 35.49 50.34
N ASN A 569 -12.93 34.18 50.20
CA ASN A 569 -13.25 33.48 48.96
C ASN A 569 -14.51 34.03 48.26
N LEU A 570 -14.59 33.84 46.94
CA LEU A 570 -15.67 34.39 46.11
C LEU A 570 -17.03 33.77 46.44
N VAL A 571 -17.10 32.47 46.71
CA VAL A 571 -18.36 31.78 47.07
C VAL A 571 -18.98 32.43 48.30
N GLY A 572 -18.21 32.62 49.37
CA GLY A 572 -18.64 33.28 50.59
C GLY A 572 -19.03 34.75 50.39
N ARG A 573 -18.31 35.51 49.56
CA ARG A 573 -18.66 36.91 49.26
C ARG A 573 -19.96 37.04 48.46
N VAL A 574 -20.14 36.21 47.44
CA VAL A 574 -21.33 36.21 46.59
C VAL A 574 -22.55 35.75 47.39
N GLU A 575 -22.40 34.76 48.27
CA GLU A 575 -23.48 34.30 49.13
C GLU A 575 -23.88 35.37 50.16
N LYS A 576 -22.89 36.06 50.78
CA LYS A 576 -23.15 37.21 51.67
C LYS A 576 -23.89 38.34 50.93
N LEU A 577 -23.52 38.65 49.69
CA LEU A 577 -24.23 39.64 48.86
C LEU A 577 -25.68 39.24 48.57
N ARG A 578 -25.93 37.95 48.33
CA ARG A 578 -27.29 37.43 48.16
C ARG A 578 -28.12 37.56 49.44
N GLN A 579 -27.54 37.23 50.60
CA GLN A 579 -28.18 37.42 51.91
C GLN A 579 -28.53 38.89 52.19
N MET A 580 -27.73 39.83 51.66
CA MET A 580 -28.00 41.27 51.74
C MET A 580 -29.05 41.79 50.73
N GLY A 581 -29.74 40.91 50.01
CA GLY A 581 -30.94 41.27 49.23
C GLY A 581 -30.77 41.40 47.71
N VAL A 582 -29.64 40.96 47.15
CA VAL A 582 -29.45 40.92 45.68
C VAL A 582 -30.33 39.81 45.08
N LYS A 583 -31.19 40.16 44.11
CA LYS A 583 -32.05 39.21 43.38
C LYS A 583 -31.23 38.35 42.42
N ALA A 584 -30.97 37.08 42.76
CA ALA A 584 -30.31 36.10 41.90
C ALA A 584 -31.29 34.98 41.48
N GLY A 585 -31.34 34.67 40.19
CA GLY A 585 -32.28 33.69 39.62
C GLY A 585 -31.85 32.22 39.68
N LYS A 586 -30.60 31.92 40.08
CA LYS A 586 -30.06 30.55 40.25
C LYS A 586 -29.27 30.46 41.55
N ARG A 587 -29.30 29.29 42.22
CA ARG A 587 -28.62 29.04 43.49
C ARG A 587 -27.37 28.17 43.28
N LEU A 588 -26.30 28.51 44.01
CA LEU A 588 -25.12 27.66 44.15
C LEU A 588 -25.47 26.42 44.99
N ASP A 589 -24.75 25.33 44.76
CA ASP A 589 -24.95 24.06 45.49
C ASP A 589 -24.72 24.25 47.00
N ALA A 590 -25.57 23.64 47.82
CA ALA A 590 -25.55 23.79 49.27
C ALA A 590 -24.27 23.20 49.88
N GLN A 591 -23.76 22.08 49.33
CA GLN A 591 -22.52 21.46 49.81
C GLN A 591 -21.31 22.38 49.59
N LEU A 592 -21.26 23.10 48.46
CA LEU A 592 -20.19 24.04 48.15
C LEU A 592 -20.25 25.29 49.05
N VAL A 593 -21.43 25.72 49.46
CA VAL A 593 -21.57 26.87 50.37
C VAL A 593 -21.15 26.51 51.79
N GLU A 594 -21.42 25.27 52.22
CA GLU A 594 -21.12 24.78 53.56
C GLU A 594 -19.62 24.63 53.83
N GLN A 595 -18.85 23.96 52.95
CA GLN A 595 -17.41 23.79 53.21
C GLN A 595 -16.59 25.08 52.93
N ALA A 596 -17.09 26.00 52.10
CA ALA A 596 -16.51 27.35 51.97
C ALA A 596 -16.76 28.23 53.21
N GLY A 597 -17.80 27.90 54.00
CA GLY A 597 -18.16 28.57 55.25
C GLY A 597 -17.46 28.00 56.48
N SER A 598 -17.25 26.67 56.54
CA SER A 598 -16.66 25.99 57.70
C SER A 598 -15.19 26.37 57.95
N GLU A 599 -14.36 26.48 56.90
CA GLU A 599 -12.95 26.91 57.05
C GLU A 599 -12.82 28.41 57.39
N GLY A 600 -13.85 29.22 57.12
CA GLY A 600 -13.89 30.64 57.51
C GLY A 600 -14.31 30.88 58.96
N ALA A 601 -15.00 29.92 59.57
CA ALA A 601 -15.54 30.00 60.93
C ALA A 601 -14.54 29.49 62.00
N GLU A 602 -13.75 28.45 61.70
CA GLU A 602 -12.78 27.89 62.65
C GLU A 602 -11.65 28.85 63.06
N MET A 603 -11.30 29.86 62.25
CA MET A 603 -10.29 30.87 62.63
C MET A 603 -10.83 32.08 63.41
N LEU A 604 -12.15 32.16 63.66
CA LEU A 604 -12.76 33.27 64.40
C LEU A 604 -13.13 32.91 65.85
N GLU A 605 -13.21 31.62 66.21
CA GLU A 605 -13.44 31.19 67.59
C GLU A 605 -12.15 31.06 68.43
N ASP A 606 -10.97 30.94 67.80
CA ASP A 606 -9.67 30.79 68.50
C ASP A 606 -9.06 32.12 69.03
N LYS A 607 -9.87 33.18 69.19
CA LYS A 607 -9.42 34.46 69.78
C LYS A 607 -10.23 34.97 70.98
N THR A 608 -11.18 34.18 71.48
CA THR A 608 -12.01 34.61 72.62
C THR A 608 -11.98 33.71 73.85
N ASP A 609 -11.17 32.65 73.89
CA ASP A 609 -10.98 31.91 75.14
C ASP A 609 -9.57 31.33 75.24
N GLY A 610 -8.84 31.65 76.32
CA GLY A 610 -7.44 31.22 76.51
C GLY A 610 -6.48 32.26 77.08
N GLY A 611 -6.98 33.24 77.84
CA GLY A 611 -6.15 34.04 78.74
C GLY A 611 -6.29 33.53 80.16
N GLN A 612 -5.48 32.54 80.59
CA GLN A 612 -4.96 32.33 81.96
C GLN A 612 -4.24 30.97 82.14
N GLN A 613 -3.10 31.02 82.88
CA GLN A 613 -2.35 29.92 83.56
C GLN A 613 -1.52 28.98 82.67
N GLU A 614 -0.23 28.62 82.88
CA GLU A 614 0.82 28.75 83.92
C GLU A 614 2.19 28.58 83.16
N ALA A 615 3.30 29.29 83.40
CA ALA A 615 4.17 29.33 84.58
C ALA A 615 4.76 27.98 85.01
N THR A 616 5.76 27.46 84.29
CA THR A 616 7.07 27.00 84.84
C THR A 616 8.04 26.62 83.72
#